data_AF-A0A2M9E3D4-F1
#
_entry.id   AF-A0A2M9E3D4-F1
#
_cell.length_a   1.000
_cell.length_b   1.000
_cell.length_c   1.000
_cell.angle_alpha   90.00
_cell.angle_beta   90.00
_cell.angle_gamma   90.00
#
_symmetry.space_group_name_H-M   'P 1'
#
loop_
_entity.id
_entity.type
_entity.pdbx_description
1 polymer ?
#
loop_
_entity_poly.entity_id
_entity_poly.type
_entity_poly.pdbx_seq_one_letter_code
_entity_poly.pdbx_strand_id
1 'polypeptide(L)'
;MTIDASRLSDPRSPFVDASRDARAGLDPRLAATPGGDVAFVHDPASTRIGTETRAGQRSSFDASTDVVVATPDHRSEPVRVAYHANMPRSAATPAAMQALNPMDPQTWPPGTSVELRGGDFAGTAFEATFRSLAEANGVAHIDDVRLVISRSTVTRATPEPELRIMSGTAHVFDAPFVTGPGSPATSREDFGIHTLVQRDPDAPDQRAAFNHLLLTGTQPDGSIGVRETVTADSINGLITDVASGEVNDVTWTFDGDGRPVHAEGTLTWTPGSGRHRDGDRTEGTAQSDFRKDNGLGGDHHTGHIFAYRFVHGHGPVNMFPQQANFNTGPYARMEQEWADWLDHDMDIDVRVELAPSGAKFPEQVIVDYTVTDPASGAVVYDPQTIIFDNAAGQRFTSIRPDAMDDMIRQAA
;
A
#
# COMPACT_ATOMS: atom_id res chain seq x y z
N MET A 1 -8.59 24.72 -46.60
CA MET A 1 -10.06 24.66 -46.66
C MET A 1 -10.47 23.67 -45.59
N THR A 2 -11.05 24.22 -44.53
CA THR A 2 -11.31 23.64 -43.22
C THR A 2 -12.72 23.01 -43.19
N ILE A 3 -13.03 22.29 -42.09
CA ILE A 3 -14.37 21.84 -41.60
C ILE A 3 -14.65 20.35 -41.96
N ASP A 4 -15.09 19.45 -41.08
CA ASP A 4 -15.55 19.53 -39.68
C ASP A 4 -15.33 18.21 -38.93
N ALA A 5 -15.27 18.32 -37.60
CA ALA A 5 -15.41 17.23 -36.65
C ALA A 5 -16.89 17.08 -36.27
N SER A 6 -17.51 15.93 -36.52
CA SER A 6 -18.79 15.58 -35.91
C SER A 6 -18.61 14.42 -34.93
N ARG A 7 -18.47 14.80 -33.66
CA ARG A 7 -18.74 13.98 -32.48
C ARG A 7 -20.13 13.35 -32.62
N LEU A 8 -20.19 12.02 -32.58
CA LEU A 8 -21.45 11.31 -32.41
C LEU A 8 -21.89 11.43 -30.95
N SER A 9 -23.13 11.87 -30.83
CA SER A 9 -23.87 12.22 -29.63
C SER A 9 -24.19 11.04 -28.72
N ASP A 10 -23.94 11.27 -27.45
CA ASP A 10 -24.36 10.61 -26.21
C ASP A 10 -25.89 10.35 -26.11
N PRO A 11 -26.33 9.12 -25.72
CA PRO A 11 -27.66 8.87 -25.21
C PRO A 11 -27.70 8.97 -23.67
N ARG A 12 -27.89 10.22 -23.19
CA ARG A 12 -28.49 10.66 -21.91
C ARG A 12 -28.82 9.56 -20.88
N SER A 13 -28.03 9.54 -19.82
CA SER A 13 -28.36 8.96 -18.51
C SER A 13 -29.52 9.73 -17.83
N PRO A 14 -30.56 9.06 -17.27
CA PRO A 14 -31.66 9.73 -16.60
C PRO A 14 -31.41 9.86 -15.08
N PHE A 15 -30.41 10.65 -14.68
CA PHE A 15 -30.23 11.09 -13.29
C PHE A 15 -29.68 12.50 -13.24
N VAL A 16 -30.49 13.48 -13.65
CA VAL A 16 -30.29 14.88 -13.25
C VAL A 16 -31.65 15.47 -12.93
N ASP A 17 -31.99 15.49 -11.65
CA ASP A 17 -32.83 16.54 -11.09
C ASP A 17 -32.08 17.14 -9.89
N ALA A 18 -31.23 18.10 -10.22
CA ALA A 18 -30.44 18.88 -9.28
C ALA A 18 -31.23 20.15 -8.93
N SER A 19 -31.90 20.14 -7.78
CA SER A 19 -32.23 21.37 -7.07
C SER A 19 -32.29 21.13 -5.57
N ARG A 20 -31.12 21.00 -4.93
CA ARG A 20 -30.94 21.43 -3.54
C ARG A 20 -29.55 22.03 -3.38
N ASP A 21 -29.51 23.33 -3.19
CA ASP A 21 -28.42 24.05 -2.54
C ASP A 21 -28.13 23.39 -1.17
N ALA A 22 -27.18 22.45 -1.13
CA ALA A 22 -26.52 22.04 0.09
C ALA A 22 -25.17 22.75 0.12
N ARG A 23 -24.96 23.58 1.14
CA ARG A 23 -23.65 24.16 1.46
C ARG A 23 -22.64 23.01 1.51
N ALA A 24 -21.73 22.98 0.53
CA ALA A 24 -20.91 21.81 0.24
C ALA A 24 -19.93 21.51 1.39
N GLY A 25 -20.07 20.32 1.98
CA GLY A 25 -19.21 19.79 3.04
C GLY A 25 -20.01 19.27 4.24
N LEU A 26 -19.45 18.27 4.94
CA LEU A 26 -19.90 17.91 6.28
C LEU A 26 -19.88 19.14 7.21
N ASP A 27 -20.78 19.19 8.18
CA ASP A 27 -20.75 20.21 9.23
C ASP A 27 -19.34 20.23 9.85
N PRO A 28 -18.64 21.38 9.90
CA PRO A 28 -17.29 21.46 10.47
C PRO A 28 -17.19 20.91 11.91
N ARG A 29 -18.30 20.92 12.66
CA ARG A 29 -18.36 20.31 14.01
C ARG A 29 -18.21 18.79 13.95
N LEU A 30 -18.73 18.13 12.92
CA LEU A 30 -18.53 16.68 12.71
C LEU A 30 -17.08 16.39 12.37
N ALA A 31 -16.47 17.18 11.47
CA ALA A 31 -15.07 17.01 11.09
C ALA A 31 -14.09 17.27 12.26
N ALA A 32 -14.47 18.13 13.22
CA ALA A 32 -13.70 18.39 14.43
C ALA A 32 -13.97 17.42 15.59
N THR A 33 -14.94 16.50 15.43
CA THR A 33 -15.27 15.52 16.48
C THR A 33 -14.22 14.40 16.49
N PRO A 34 -13.71 13.98 17.68
CA PRO A 34 -12.87 12.80 17.77
C PRO A 34 -13.56 11.58 17.14
N GLY A 35 -12.84 10.82 16.31
CA GLY A 35 -13.46 9.74 15.56
C GLY A 35 -14.12 8.65 16.41
N GLY A 36 -13.74 8.52 17.68
CA GLY A 36 -14.36 7.58 18.63
C GLY A 36 -15.82 7.91 18.98
N ASP A 37 -16.22 9.17 18.82
CA ASP A 37 -17.59 9.64 19.06
C ASP A 37 -18.42 9.68 17.77
N VAL A 38 -17.88 9.20 16.64
CA VAL A 38 -18.53 9.28 15.34
C VAL A 38 -19.06 7.90 14.92
N ALA A 39 -20.29 7.88 14.41
CA ALA A 39 -20.90 6.71 13.80
C ALA A 39 -21.43 7.02 12.41
N PHE A 40 -21.19 6.11 11.47
CA PHE A 40 -21.77 6.15 10.12
C PHE A 40 -22.98 5.22 10.10
N VAL A 41 -24.18 5.78 10.26
CA VAL A 41 -25.42 5.00 10.34
C VAL A 41 -26.06 4.93 8.96
N HIS A 42 -26.07 3.75 8.33
CA HIS A 42 -26.76 3.54 7.06
C HIS A 42 -28.20 3.03 7.26
N ASP A 43 -29.08 3.30 6.29
CA ASP A 43 -30.40 2.68 6.18
C ASP A 43 -30.38 1.56 5.13
N PRO A 44 -30.46 0.27 5.51
CA PRO A 44 -30.50 -0.83 4.55
C PRO A 44 -31.63 -0.73 3.51
N ALA A 45 -32.76 -0.08 3.84
CA ALA A 45 -33.86 0.09 2.90
C ALA A 45 -33.54 1.11 1.79
N SER A 46 -32.57 2.00 2.03
CA SER A 46 -32.07 2.96 1.03
C SER A 46 -31.10 2.32 0.03
N THR A 47 -30.50 1.16 0.37
CA THR A 47 -29.51 0.49 -0.46
C THR A 47 -30.08 0.13 -1.83
N ARG A 48 -29.33 0.48 -2.89
CA ARG A 48 -29.60 0.13 -4.28
C ARG A 48 -28.40 -0.61 -4.81
N ILE A 49 -28.59 -1.88 -5.15
CA ILE A 49 -27.56 -2.73 -5.75
C ILE A 49 -27.69 -2.61 -7.27
N GLY A 50 -26.60 -2.27 -7.92
CA GLY A 50 -26.45 -2.17 -9.35
C GLY A 50 -25.93 -3.46 -9.97
N THR A 51 -24.99 -3.33 -10.90
CA THR A 51 -24.41 -4.46 -11.65
C THR A 51 -23.78 -5.47 -10.69
N GLU A 52 -24.29 -6.70 -10.67
CA GLU A 52 -23.68 -7.80 -9.92
C GLU A 52 -22.97 -8.77 -10.88
N THR A 53 -21.71 -9.03 -10.62
CA THR A 53 -20.91 -10.05 -11.30
C THR A 53 -20.55 -11.17 -10.34
N ARG A 54 -20.80 -12.42 -10.73
CA ARG A 54 -20.43 -13.60 -9.95
C ARG A 54 -19.36 -14.40 -10.68
N ALA A 55 -18.13 -14.36 -10.17
CA ALA A 55 -16.97 -15.03 -10.77
C ALA A 55 -16.25 -15.88 -9.71
N GLY A 56 -16.13 -17.19 -9.97
CA GLY A 56 -15.52 -18.13 -9.03
C GLY A 56 -16.16 -18.07 -7.63
N GLN A 57 -15.32 -17.86 -6.62
CA GLN A 57 -15.69 -17.77 -5.20
C GLN A 57 -16.06 -16.34 -4.75
N ARG A 58 -16.24 -15.41 -5.69
CA ARG A 58 -16.47 -13.98 -5.42
C ARG A 58 -17.76 -13.49 -6.07
N SER A 59 -18.40 -12.54 -5.39
CA SER A 59 -19.46 -11.70 -5.95
C SER A 59 -19.03 -10.25 -5.84
N SER A 60 -19.01 -9.55 -6.96
CA SER A 60 -18.66 -8.13 -7.05
C SER A 60 -19.87 -7.34 -7.50
N PHE A 61 -20.10 -6.17 -6.90
CA PHE A 61 -21.24 -5.34 -7.24
C PHE A 61 -21.00 -3.86 -6.95
N ASP A 62 -21.56 -3.01 -7.80
CA ASP A 62 -21.70 -1.58 -7.50
C ASP A 62 -22.99 -1.38 -6.71
N ALA A 63 -22.97 -0.50 -5.72
CA ALA A 63 -24.15 -0.16 -4.94
C ALA A 63 -24.09 1.28 -4.42
N SER A 64 -25.22 1.75 -3.92
CA SER A 64 -25.28 3.02 -3.21
C SER A 64 -26.29 2.96 -2.06
N THR A 65 -26.01 3.65 -0.96
CA THR A 65 -26.85 3.67 0.25
C THR A 65 -26.80 5.05 0.92
N ASP A 66 -27.85 5.43 1.63
CA ASP A 66 -27.89 6.67 2.41
C ASP A 66 -27.23 6.44 3.77
N VAL A 67 -26.26 7.29 4.11
CA VAL A 67 -25.51 7.27 5.37
C VAL A 67 -25.70 8.58 6.11
N VAL A 68 -26.01 8.49 7.39
CA VAL A 68 -26.02 9.62 8.33
C VAL A 68 -24.77 9.56 9.18
N VAL A 69 -24.01 10.65 9.20
CA VAL A 69 -22.91 10.84 10.14
C VAL A 69 -23.50 11.35 11.45
N ALA A 70 -23.30 10.60 12.53
CA ALA A 70 -23.86 10.90 13.84
C ALA A 70 -22.76 11.01 14.90
N THR A 71 -22.93 11.96 15.80
CA THR A 71 -22.20 12.11 17.06
C THR A 71 -23.22 12.13 18.21
N PRO A 72 -22.80 12.14 19.48
CA PRO A 72 -23.74 12.26 20.61
C PRO A 72 -24.67 13.47 20.50
N ASP A 73 -24.16 14.60 19.98
CA ASP A 73 -24.86 15.89 20.01
C ASP A 73 -25.37 16.36 18.63
N HIS A 74 -24.99 15.69 17.54
CA HIS A 74 -25.31 16.14 16.19
C HIS A 74 -25.48 14.99 15.19
N ARG A 75 -26.29 15.22 14.15
CA ARG A 75 -26.48 14.29 13.04
C ARG A 75 -26.52 15.09 11.73
N SER A 76 -25.84 14.57 10.71
CA SER A 76 -25.93 15.11 9.36
C SER A 76 -27.29 14.81 8.73
N GLU A 77 -27.61 15.51 7.64
CA GLU A 77 -28.57 14.99 6.68
C GLU A 77 -28.04 13.69 6.04
N PRO A 78 -28.92 12.79 5.55
CA PRO A 78 -28.49 11.59 4.84
C PRO A 78 -27.67 11.94 3.59
N VAL A 79 -26.51 11.31 3.45
CA VAL A 79 -25.62 11.46 2.30
C VAL A 79 -25.61 10.15 1.53
N ARG A 80 -25.87 10.22 0.22
CA ARG A 80 -25.75 9.06 -0.67
C ARG A 80 -24.28 8.69 -0.83
N VAL A 81 -23.92 7.48 -0.43
CA VAL A 81 -22.59 6.90 -0.59
C VAL A 81 -22.65 5.83 -1.68
N ALA A 82 -21.94 6.04 -2.78
CA ALA A 82 -21.72 5.03 -3.80
C ALA A 82 -20.43 4.24 -3.49
N TYR A 83 -20.44 2.96 -3.81
CA TYR A 83 -19.33 2.06 -3.51
C TYR A 83 -19.32 0.85 -4.45
N HIS A 84 -18.13 0.29 -4.64
CA HIS A 84 -17.93 -1.03 -5.25
C HIS A 84 -17.56 -2.03 -4.16
N ALA A 85 -18.27 -3.15 -4.07
CA ALA A 85 -18.00 -4.18 -3.07
C ALA A 85 -17.65 -5.51 -3.73
N ASN A 86 -16.70 -6.22 -3.14
CA ASN A 86 -16.31 -7.57 -3.54
C ASN A 86 -16.35 -8.48 -2.31
N MET A 87 -17.25 -9.45 -2.32
CA MET A 87 -17.57 -10.30 -1.17
C MET A 87 -17.30 -11.78 -1.48
N PRO A 88 -17.01 -12.61 -0.47
CA PRO A 88 -17.08 -14.06 -0.63
C PRO A 88 -18.48 -14.46 -1.11
N ARG A 89 -18.55 -15.26 -2.18
CA ARG A 89 -19.81 -15.64 -2.81
C ARG A 89 -20.76 -16.36 -1.84
N SER A 90 -20.22 -17.13 -0.90
CA SER A 90 -20.98 -17.81 0.15
C SER A 90 -21.65 -16.84 1.13
N ALA A 91 -21.13 -15.61 1.27
CA ALA A 91 -21.65 -14.58 2.16
C ALA A 91 -22.48 -13.49 1.43
N ALA A 92 -22.37 -13.39 0.11
CA ALA A 92 -23.08 -12.42 -0.74
C ALA A 92 -24.56 -12.79 -0.98
N THR A 93 -25.33 -12.92 0.10
CA THR A 93 -26.80 -13.03 0.01
C THR A 93 -27.42 -11.65 -0.24
N PRO A 94 -28.61 -11.55 -0.87
CA PRO A 94 -29.26 -10.25 -1.07
C PRO A 94 -29.43 -9.44 0.21
N ALA A 95 -29.78 -10.10 1.32
CA ALA A 95 -29.91 -9.46 2.63
C ALA A 95 -28.57 -8.94 3.16
N ALA A 96 -27.49 -9.71 3.01
CA ALA A 96 -26.16 -9.28 3.43
C ALA A 96 -25.62 -8.13 2.56
N MET A 97 -25.85 -8.16 1.25
CA MET A 97 -25.49 -7.07 0.33
C MET A 97 -26.28 -5.80 0.66
N GLN A 98 -27.55 -5.93 1.02
CA GLN A 98 -28.41 -4.81 1.40
C GLN A 98 -28.01 -4.18 2.75
N ALA A 99 -27.60 -4.99 3.71
CA ALA A 99 -27.19 -4.58 5.05
C ALA A 99 -25.72 -4.14 5.15
N LEU A 100 -24.97 -4.16 4.04
CA LEU A 100 -23.57 -3.75 4.01
C LEU A 100 -23.49 -2.22 4.09
N ASN A 101 -22.86 -1.72 5.16
CA ASN A 101 -22.53 -0.31 5.32
C ASN A 101 -21.12 -0.04 4.79
N PRO A 102 -20.92 0.67 3.68
CA PRO A 102 -19.59 0.88 3.11
C PRO A 102 -18.64 1.70 4.00
N MET A 103 -19.14 2.32 5.05
CA MET A 103 -18.38 3.13 6.03
C MET A 103 -18.24 2.44 7.40
N ASP A 104 -18.73 1.20 7.55
CA ASP A 104 -18.61 0.42 8.79
C ASP A 104 -18.21 -1.04 8.50
N PRO A 105 -16.91 -1.36 8.56
CA PRO A 105 -16.39 -2.69 8.29
C PRO A 105 -16.93 -3.79 9.21
N GLN A 106 -17.50 -3.46 10.37
CA GLN A 106 -18.11 -4.45 11.26
C GLN A 106 -19.30 -5.15 10.61
N THR A 107 -20.01 -4.46 9.70
CA THR A 107 -21.15 -5.06 8.99
C THR A 107 -20.71 -5.99 7.85
N TRP A 108 -19.41 -6.10 7.56
CA TRP A 108 -18.92 -6.83 6.39
C TRP A 108 -18.55 -8.25 6.79
N PRO A 109 -19.00 -9.28 6.06
CA PRO A 109 -18.45 -10.62 6.20
C PRO A 109 -16.91 -10.62 6.00
N PRO A 110 -16.13 -11.40 6.77
CA PRO A 110 -14.69 -11.53 6.56
C PRO A 110 -14.33 -11.90 5.12
N GLY A 111 -13.25 -11.33 4.59
CA GLY A 111 -12.86 -11.44 3.19
C GLY A 111 -13.55 -10.45 2.25
N THR A 112 -14.39 -9.55 2.75
CA THR A 112 -15.04 -8.51 1.95
C THR A 112 -14.08 -7.33 1.73
N SER A 113 -14.08 -6.75 0.53
CA SER A 113 -13.46 -5.46 0.26
C SER A 113 -14.50 -4.47 -0.25
N VAL A 114 -14.37 -3.21 0.15
CA VAL A 114 -15.17 -2.07 -0.30
C VAL A 114 -14.23 -1.03 -0.87
N GLU A 115 -14.58 -0.52 -2.04
CA GLU A 115 -13.90 0.55 -2.74
C GLU A 115 -14.84 1.75 -2.84
N LEU A 116 -14.32 2.91 -2.49
CA LEU A 116 -14.94 4.21 -2.67
C LEU A 116 -14.13 4.99 -3.71
N ARG A 117 -14.80 5.47 -4.77
CA ARG A 117 -14.17 6.20 -5.87
C ARG A 117 -14.38 7.68 -5.66
N GLY A 118 -13.31 8.48 -5.62
CA GLY A 118 -13.44 9.89 -5.26
C GLY A 118 -14.37 10.69 -6.17
N GLY A 119 -14.43 10.36 -7.46
CA GLY A 119 -15.36 11.00 -8.40
C GLY A 119 -16.85 10.82 -8.07
N ASP A 120 -17.22 9.73 -7.39
CA ASP A 120 -18.60 9.52 -6.94
C ASP A 120 -19.01 10.48 -5.80
N PHE A 121 -18.03 11.18 -5.20
CA PHE A 121 -18.24 12.11 -4.09
C PHE A 121 -18.11 13.58 -4.47
N ALA A 122 -17.87 13.89 -5.74
CA ALA A 122 -17.90 15.26 -6.26
C ALA A 122 -19.26 15.93 -5.97
N GLY A 123 -19.25 17.11 -5.36
CA GLY A 123 -20.46 17.85 -4.98
C GLY A 123 -21.22 17.27 -3.78
N THR A 124 -20.69 16.24 -3.10
CA THR A 124 -21.29 15.65 -1.90
C THR A 124 -20.68 16.19 -0.61
N ALA A 125 -21.22 15.81 0.55
CA ALA A 125 -20.66 16.18 1.84
C ALA A 125 -19.24 15.63 2.08
N PHE A 126 -18.86 14.52 1.42
CA PHE A 126 -17.55 13.88 1.53
C PHE A 126 -16.52 14.38 0.51
N GLU A 127 -16.85 15.38 -0.33
CA GLU A 127 -15.91 15.86 -1.35
C GLU A 127 -14.59 16.35 -0.74
N ALA A 128 -14.65 17.05 0.39
CA ALA A 128 -13.46 17.52 1.10
C ALA A 128 -12.56 16.37 1.58
N THR A 129 -13.16 15.28 2.07
CA THR A 129 -12.45 14.05 2.45
C THR A 129 -11.65 13.49 1.27
N PHE A 130 -12.28 13.35 0.10
CA PHE A 130 -11.61 12.79 -1.07
C PHE A 130 -10.61 13.74 -1.72
N ARG A 131 -10.78 15.06 -1.60
CA ARG A 131 -9.74 16.02 -1.97
C ARG A 131 -8.50 15.89 -1.09
N SER A 132 -8.69 15.72 0.23
CA SER A 132 -7.60 15.47 1.18
C SER A 132 -6.87 14.16 0.88
N LEU A 133 -7.60 13.09 0.55
CA LEU A 133 -7.01 11.83 0.08
C LEU A 133 -6.23 12.00 -1.23
N ALA A 134 -6.77 12.76 -2.19
CA ALA A 134 -6.09 13.01 -3.45
C ALA A 134 -4.78 13.79 -3.23
N GLU A 135 -4.81 14.84 -2.40
CA GLU A 135 -3.63 15.62 -2.03
C GLU A 135 -2.56 14.75 -1.35
N ALA A 136 -2.94 13.94 -0.35
CA ALA A 136 -2.01 13.02 0.31
C ALA A 136 -1.33 12.08 -0.69
N ASN A 137 -2.08 11.56 -1.66
CA ASN A 137 -1.57 10.65 -2.68
C ASN A 137 -0.89 11.34 -3.88
N GLY A 138 -0.78 12.67 -3.91
CA GLY A 138 -0.19 13.41 -5.04
C GLY A 138 -1.04 13.36 -6.31
N VAL A 139 -2.35 13.15 -6.17
CA VAL A 139 -3.31 13.04 -7.27
C VAL A 139 -4.02 14.38 -7.48
N ALA A 140 -4.09 14.85 -8.73
CA ALA A 140 -4.63 16.17 -9.05
C ALA A 140 -6.17 16.25 -8.95
N HIS A 141 -6.87 15.17 -9.26
CA HIS A 141 -8.33 15.13 -9.34
C HIS A 141 -8.91 14.00 -8.48
N ILE A 142 -10.02 14.27 -7.81
CA ILE A 142 -10.69 13.28 -6.97
C ILE A 142 -11.21 12.07 -7.77
N ASP A 143 -11.45 12.24 -9.07
CA ASP A 143 -11.85 11.15 -9.97
C ASP A 143 -10.78 10.04 -10.04
N ASP A 144 -9.52 10.41 -9.80
CA ASP A 144 -8.35 9.56 -9.93
C ASP A 144 -7.86 9.00 -8.59
N VAL A 145 -8.56 9.27 -7.48
CA VAL A 145 -8.25 8.65 -6.18
C VAL A 145 -9.25 7.55 -5.84
N ARG A 146 -8.77 6.51 -5.18
CA ARG A 146 -9.57 5.43 -4.59
C ARG A 146 -9.26 5.31 -3.12
N LEU A 147 -10.26 4.91 -2.34
CA LEU A 147 -10.10 4.37 -0.99
C LEU A 147 -10.61 2.93 -1.01
N VAL A 148 -9.72 1.97 -0.79
CA VAL A 148 -10.02 0.53 -0.76
C VAL A 148 -9.80 0.00 0.65
N ILE A 149 -10.84 -0.55 1.24
CA ILE A 149 -10.79 -1.16 2.57
C ILE A 149 -11.08 -2.64 2.42
N SER A 150 -10.18 -3.48 2.89
CA SER A 150 -10.29 -4.94 2.81
C SER A 150 -10.29 -5.55 4.20
N ARG A 151 -11.37 -6.25 4.54
CA ARG A 151 -11.46 -7.07 5.74
C ARG A 151 -10.90 -8.44 5.45
N SER A 152 -9.87 -8.85 6.17
CA SER A 152 -9.19 -10.12 5.93
C SER A 152 -10.11 -11.31 6.20
N THR A 153 -9.79 -12.46 5.60
CA THR A 153 -10.44 -13.72 5.91
C THR A 153 -9.90 -14.28 7.21
N VAL A 154 -10.77 -14.84 8.04
CA VAL A 154 -10.34 -15.59 9.22
C VAL A 154 -9.74 -16.94 8.79
N THR A 155 -8.50 -17.18 9.19
CA THR A 155 -7.76 -18.42 8.93
C THR A 155 -7.06 -18.90 10.19
N ARG A 156 -6.36 -20.04 10.14
CA ARG A 156 -5.50 -20.48 11.26
C ARG A 156 -4.34 -19.51 11.50
N ALA A 157 -3.83 -18.85 10.46
CA ALA A 157 -2.75 -17.87 10.56
C ALA A 157 -3.26 -16.49 10.99
N THR A 158 -4.52 -16.17 10.64
CA THR A 158 -5.19 -14.90 10.92
C THR A 158 -6.50 -15.20 11.67
N PRO A 159 -6.44 -15.52 12.98
CA PRO A 159 -7.60 -16.01 13.73
C PRO A 159 -8.69 -14.94 13.95
N GLU A 160 -8.34 -13.66 13.77
CA GLU A 160 -9.23 -12.51 13.88
C GLU A 160 -9.14 -11.67 12.59
N PRO A 161 -10.24 -11.05 12.13
CA PRO A 161 -10.22 -10.26 10.91
C PRO A 161 -9.49 -8.94 11.12
N GLU A 162 -8.51 -8.67 10.26
CA GLU A 162 -7.77 -7.41 10.18
C GLU A 162 -8.39 -6.52 9.09
N LEU A 163 -8.20 -5.21 9.17
CA LEU A 163 -8.50 -4.29 8.06
C LEU A 163 -7.20 -3.83 7.41
N ARG A 164 -7.13 -3.97 6.09
CA ARG A 164 -6.17 -3.24 5.26
C ARG A 164 -6.90 -2.07 4.60
N ILE A 165 -6.45 -0.87 4.90
CA ILE A 165 -7.00 0.38 4.38
C ILE A 165 -5.97 0.96 3.42
N MET A 166 -6.35 1.21 2.18
CA MET A 166 -5.48 1.73 1.14
C MET A 166 -6.11 2.93 0.47
N SER A 167 -5.37 4.01 0.28
CA SER A 167 -5.78 5.10 -0.63
C SER A 167 -4.69 5.34 -1.65
N GLY A 168 -5.03 5.69 -2.88
CA GLY A 168 -4.03 5.83 -3.94
C GLY A 168 -4.61 6.17 -5.30
N THR A 169 -3.75 6.28 -6.30
CA THR A 169 -4.14 6.52 -7.69
C THR A 169 -5.00 5.37 -8.22
N ALA A 170 -6.08 5.66 -8.95
CA ALA A 170 -7.06 4.67 -9.38
C ALA A 170 -6.46 3.46 -10.11
N HIS A 171 -5.50 3.71 -11.00
CA HIS A 171 -4.89 2.66 -11.81
C HIS A 171 -4.16 1.60 -10.96
N VAL A 172 -3.67 1.93 -9.75
CA VAL A 172 -3.00 0.94 -8.87
C VAL A 172 -3.97 -0.13 -8.39
N PHE A 173 -5.27 0.18 -8.35
CA PHE A 173 -6.33 -0.76 -7.97
C PHE A 173 -6.99 -1.40 -9.18
N ASP A 174 -7.17 -0.64 -10.27
CA ASP A 174 -7.80 -1.13 -11.49
C ASP A 174 -6.90 -2.14 -12.23
N ALA A 175 -5.58 -1.91 -12.23
CA ALA A 175 -4.61 -2.71 -12.99
C ALA A 175 -3.25 -2.89 -12.27
N PRO A 176 -3.24 -3.43 -11.03
CA PRO A 176 -2.03 -3.54 -10.21
C PRO A 176 -0.88 -4.31 -10.87
N PHE A 177 -1.17 -5.25 -11.79
CA PHE A 177 -0.17 -6.08 -12.47
C PHE A 177 0.13 -5.62 -13.90
N VAL A 178 -0.55 -4.58 -14.40
CA VAL A 178 -0.32 -4.04 -15.74
C VAL A 178 0.58 -2.82 -15.64
N THR A 179 0.22 -1.84 -14.80
CA THR A 179 0.98 -0.59 -14.64
C THR A 179 1.32 -0.24 -13.19
N GLY A 180 0.68 -0.87 -12.21
CA GLY A 180 0.88 -0.59 -10.79
C GLY A 180 1.90 -1.48 -10.08
N PRO A 181 1.81 -1.61 -8.73
CA PRO A 181 2.87 -2.18 -7.87
C PRO A 181 3.27 -3.63 -8.15
N GLY A 182 2.45 -4.41 -8.86
CA GLY A 182 2.74 -5.78 -9.27
C GLY A 182 3.27 -5.93 -10.70
N SER A 183 3.38 -4.87 -11.48
CA SER A 183 3.78 -4.95 -12.89
C SER A 183 5.30 -5.14 -13.09
N PRO A 184 5.76 -5.66 -14.24
CA PRO A 184 7.18 -5.59 -14.61
C PRO A 184 7.67 -4.13 -14.73
N ALA A 185 8.97 -3.90 -14.54
CA ALA A 185 9.55 -2.54 -14.61
C ALA A 185 9.25 -1.82 -15.94
N THR A 186 9.28 -2.54 -17.06
CA THR A 186 9.02 -2.00 -18.41
C THR A 186 7.59 -1.53 -18.66
N SER A 187 6.65 -1.89 -17.78
CA SER A 187 5.25 -1.48 -17.85
C SER A 187 4.84 -0.59 -16.68
N ARG A 188 5.75 -0.29 -15.75
CA ARG A 188 5.46 0.49 -14.55
C ARG A 188 5.13 1.94 -14.89
N GLU A 189 4.18 2.52 -14.18
CA GLU A 189 3.84 3.95 -14.26
C GLU A 189 3.97 4.59 -12.87
N ASP A 190 4.12 5.92 -12.84
CA ASP A 190 4.16 6.69 -11.60
C ASP A 190 2.90 6.46 -10.76
N PHE A 191 3.07 6.21 -9.47
CA PHE A 191 1.93 6.10 -8.57
C PHE A 191 2.22 6.58 -7.15
N GLY A 192 1.13 6.86 -6.41
CA GLY A 192 1.13 7.05 -4.97
C GLY A 192 0.08 6.16 -4.31
N ILE A 193 0.44 5.55 -3.18
CA ILE A 193 -0.46 4.76 -2.35
C ILE A 193 -0.10 4.90 -0.87
N HIS A 194 -1.11 5.08 -0.03
CA HIS A 194 -1.00 4.97 1.43
C HIS A 194 -1.64 3.68 1.88
N THR A 195 -0.99 2.95 2.78
CA THR A 195 -1.46 1.68 3.33
C THR A 195 -1.40 1.68 4.84
N LEU A 196 -2.49 1.26 5.48
CA LEU A 196 -2.56 0.98 6.91
C LEU A 196 -3.12 -0.42 7.14
N VAL A 197 -2.55 -1.16 8.08
CA VAL A 197 -3.09 -2.44 8.55
C VAL A 197 -3.50 -2.32 10.01
N GLN A 198 -4.82 -2.39 10.25
CA GLN A 198 -5.43 -2.43 11.57
C GLN A 198 -5.69 -3.88 11.97
N ARG A 199 -5.03 -4.34 13.03
CA ARG A 199 -5.11 -5.74 13.46
C ARG A 199 -6.29 -6.03 14.37
N ASP A 200 -6.73 -5.00 15.09
CA ASP A 200 -7.95 -5.04 15.89
C ASP A 200 -8.79 -3.82 15.50
N PRO A 201 -9.51 -3.88 14.37
CA PRO A 201 -10.31 -2.76 13.90
C PRO A 201 -11.48 -2.42 14.84
N ASP A 202 -11.78 -3.29 15.80
CA ASP A 202 -12.80 -3.08 16.81
C ASP A 202 -12.24 -2.39 18.07
N ALA A 203 -10.90 -2.30 18.21
CA ALA A 203 -10.26 -1.52 19.25
C ALA A 203 -10.68 -0.03 19.14
N PRO A 204 -11.03 0.65 20.25
CA PRO A 204 -11.58 2.01 20.22
C PRO A 204 -10.71 3.03 19.49
N ASP A 205 -9.39 2.94 19.63
CA ASP A 205 -8.40 3.81 18.99
C ASP A 205 -8.31 3.56 17.48
N GLN A 206 -8.24 2.30 17.04
CA GLN A 206 -8.21 1.96 15.61
C GLN A 206 -9.53 2.33 14.94
N ARG A 207 -10.67 2.09 15.60
CA ARG A 207 -11.98 2.52 15.10
C ARG A 207 -12.07 4.04 15.01
N ALA A 208 -11.60 4.76 16.03
CA ALA A 208 -11.56 6.22 16.01
C ALA A 208 -10.71 6.75 14.85
N ALA A 209 -9.55 6.16 14.62
CA ALA A 209 -8.66 6.56 13.54
C ALA A 209 -9.28 6.31 12.16
N PHE A 210 -9.93 5.16 11.95
CA PHE A 210 -10.66 4.87 10.71
C PHE A 210 -11.83 5.84 10.49
N ASN A 211 -12.62 6.11 11.53
CA ASN A 211 -13.71 7.07 11.44
C ASN A 211 -13.20 8.49 11.11
N HIS A 212 -12.08 8.91 11.70
CA HIS A 212 -11.46 10.20 11.41
C HIS A 212 -11.01 10.28 9.94
N LEU A 213 -10.34 9.24 9.43
CA LEU A 213 -9.99 9.12 8.01
C LEU A 213 -11.22 9.31 7.10
N LEU A 214 -12.35 8.67 7.41
CA LEU A 214 -13.58 8.80 6.63
C LEU A 214 -14.23 10.20 6.69
N LEU A 215 -13.95 10.99 7.74
CA LEU A 215 -14.45 12.36 7.85
C LEU A 215 -13.54 13.36 7.14
N THR A 216 -12.22 13.21 7.29
CA THR A 216 -11.25 14.27 6.98
C THR A 216 -10.32 13.92 5.82
N GLY A 217 -10.21 12.64 5.47
CA GLY A 217 -9.21 12.13 4.53
C GLY A 217 -7.80 12.10 5.10
N THR A 218 -7.61 12.46 6.38
CA THR A 218 -6.30 12.41 7.05
C THR A 218 -5.92 10.96 7.31
N GLN A 219 -4.74 10.57 6.82
CA GLN A 219 -4.19 9.24 7.05
C GLN A 219 -3.95 9.00 8.56
N PRO A 220 -4.36 7.86 9.11
CA PRO A 220 -4.04 7.51 10.49
C PRO A 220 -2.54 7.34 10.74
N ASP A 221 -2.13 7.50 12.00
CA ASP A 221 -0.78 7.13 12.44
C ASP A 221 -0.47 5.66 12.11
N GLY A 222 0.79 5.40 11.74
CA GLY A 222 1.24 4.09 11.26
C GLY A 222 0.84 3.79 9.81
N SER A 223 0.24 4.75 9.09
CA SER A 223 0.07 4.64 7.64
C SER A 223 1.43 4.75 6.95
N ILE A 224 1.67 3.88 5.99
CA ILE A 224 2.87 3.84 5.18
C ILE A 224 2.53 4.44 3.82
N GLY A 225 3.18 5.54 3.46
CA GLY A 225 3.11 6.12 2.12
C GLY A 225 4.15 5.48 1.21
N VAL A 226 3.75 5.13 -0.01
CA VAL A 226 4.65 4.71 -1.09
C VAL A 226 4.40 5.61 -2.28
N ARG A 227 5.46 6.18 -2.85
CA ARG A 227 5.41 6.93 -4.11
C ARG A 227 6.51 6.44 -5.04
N GLU A 228 6.15 6.10 -6.27
CA GLU A 228 7.10 5.73 -7.33
C GLU A 228 7.16 6.82 -8.40
N THR A 229 8.38 7.17 -8.81
CA THR A 229 8.68 7.93 -10.03
C THR A 229 9.43 7.03 -10.99
N VAL A 230 8.88 6.82 -12.18
CA VAL A 230 9.35 5.87 -13.17
C VAL A 230 10.04 6.60 -14.31
N THR A 231 11.21 6.09 -14.68
CA THR A 231 11.92 6.49 -15.90
C THR A 231 12.10 5.27 -16.81
N ALA A 232 12.81 5.44 -17.92
CA ALA A 232 12.99 4.35 -18.89
C ALA A 232 13.83 3.18 -18.35
N ASP A 233 14.76 3.47 -17.45
CA ASP A 233 15.75 2.51 -16.93
C ASP A 233 15.83 2.49 -15.39
N SER A 234 15.05 3.32 -14.70
CA SER A 234 15.00 3.33 -13.24
C SER A 234 13.62 3.59 -12.67
N ILE A 235 13.41 3.17 -11.43
CA ILE A 235 12.26 3.49 -10.61
C ILE A 235 12.80 4.01 -9.28
N ASN A 236 12.44 5.24 -8.92
CA ASN A 236 12.69 5.79 -7.59
C ASN A 236 11.43 5.61 -6.73
N GLY A 237 11.57 4.94 -5.60
CA GLY A 237 10.53 4.72 -4.61
C GLY A 237 10.84 5.46 -3.32
N LEU A 238 9.86 6.23 -2.85
CA LEU A 238 9.87 6.84 -1.53
C LEU A 238 8.90 6.09 -0.64
N ILE A 239 9.40 5.55 0.47
CA ILE A 239 8.60 4.82 1.45
C ILE A 239 8.62 5.63 2.74
N THR A 240 7.47 6.21 3.08
CA THR A 240 7.32 7.24 4.12
C THR A 240 6.48 6.77 5.29
N ASP A 241 6.95 7.00 6.52
CA ASP A 241 6.06 6.99 7.69
C ASP A 241 5.28 8.30 7.64
N VAL A 242 3.97 8.22 7.43
CA VAL A 242 3.14 9.42 7.29
C VAL A 242 3.12 10.27 8.56
N ALA A 243 3.31 9.65 9.73
CA ALA A 243 3.27 10.35 11.01
C ALA A 243 4.59 11.06 11.33
N SER A 244 5.73 10.36 11.25
CA SER A 244 7.05 10.93 11.55
C SER A 244 7.64 11.72 10.38
N GLY A 245 7.27 11.39 9.15
CA GLY A 245 7.86 11.92 7.93
C GLY A 245 9.20 11.28 7.55
N GLU A 246 9.65 10.24 8.27
CA GLU A 246 10.84 9.46 7.91
C GLU A 246 10.64 8.79 6.55
N VAL A 247 11.72 8.69 5.77
CA VAL A 247 11.66 8.22 4.37
C VAL A 247 12.82 7.27 4.09
N ASN A 248 12.48 6.09 3.56
CA ASN A 248 13.44 5.28 2.83
C ASN A 248 13.35 5.70 1.36
N ASP A 249 14.45 6.20 0.81
CA ASP A 249 14.56 6.65 -0.59
C ASP A 249 15.39 5.62 -1.35
N VAL A 250 14.77 4.88 -2.26
CA VAL A 250 15.38 3.74 -2.94
C VAL A 250 15.19 3.88 -4.44
N THR A 251 16.27 3.72 -5.20
CA THR A 251 16.25 3.67 -6.66
C THR A 251 16.65 2.28 -7.15
N TRP A 252 15.78 1.65 -7.94
CA TRP A 252 16.09 0.44 -8.68
C TRP A 252 16.45 0.81 -10.12
N THR A 253 17.47 0.16 -10.65
CA THR A 253 17.93 0.31 -12.05
C THR A 253 17.81 -1.01 -12.79
N PHE A 254 17.40 -0.94 -14.06
CA PHE A 254 17.06 -2.10 -14.87
C PHE A 254 17.89 -2.19 -16.15
N ASP A 255 18.01 -3.39 -16.70
CA ASP A 255 18.45 -3.58 -18.08
C ASP A 255 17.32 -3.30 -19.09
N GLY A 256 17.62 -3.36 -20.39
CA GLY A 256 16.64 -3.13 -21.45
C GLY A 256 15.49 -4.15 -21.51
N ASP A 257 15.60 -5.29 -20.81
CA ASP A 257 14.53 -6.27 -20.66
C ASP A 257 13.68 -6.02 -19.39
N GLY A 258 14.01 -4.99 -18.60
CA GLY A 258 13.35 -4.68 -17.33
C GLY A 258 13.82 -5.54 -16.15
N ARG A 259 14.95 -6.26 -16.27
CA ARG A 259 15.50 -7.01 -15.14
C ARG A 259 16.27 -6.08 -14.22
N PRO A 260 16.10 -6.16 -12.90
CA PRO A 260 16.89 -5.35 -12.00
C PRO A 260 18.37 -5.76 -12.11
N VAL A 261 19.25 -4.76 -12.17
CA VAL A 261 20.71 -4.95 -12.22
C VAL A 261 21.41 -4.30 -11.04
N HIS A 262 20.76 -3.32 -10.43
CA HIS A 262 21.29 -2.51 -9.36
C HIS A 262 20.14 -1.89 -8.56
N ALA A 263 20.35 -1.70 -7.27
CA ALA A 263 19.51 -0.82 -6.46
C ALA A 263 20.39 -0.08 -5.45
N GLU A 264 20.05 1.16 -5.17
CA GLU A 264 20.70 1.97 -4.13
C GLU A 264 19.65 2.72 -3.34
N GLY A 265 19.92 3.01 -2.06
CA GLY A 265 19.00 3.79 -1.27
C GLY A 265 19.52 4.16 0.10
N THR A 266 18.88 5.17 0.68
CA THR A 266 19.08 5.60 2.06
C THR A 266 17.91 5.08 2.89
N LEU A 267 18.21 4.33 3.94
CA LEU A 267 17.25 3.79 4.89
C LEU A 267 17.34 4.57 6.20
N THR A 268 16.20 5.05 6.69
CA THR A 268 16.09 5.78 7.96
C THR A 268 15.10 5.14 8.93
N TRP A 269 14.26 4.21 8.45
CA TRP A 269 13.22 3.61 9.29
C TRP A 269 12.76 2.25 8.78
N THR A 270 11.96 1.53 9.58
CA THR A 270 11.39 0.24 9.20
C THR A 270 9.86 0.28 9.09
N PRO A 271 9.30 0.32 7.85
CA PRO A 271 7.85 0.17 7.62
C PRO A 271 7.21 -1.07 8.27
N GLY A 272 8.02 -2.06 8.61
CA GLY A 272 7.64 -3.15 9.50
C GLY A 272 7.75 -4.53 8.88
N SER A 273 7.83 -5.56 9.72
CA SER A 273 8.15 -6.93 9.31
C SER A 273 6.93 -7.80 8.98
N GLY A 274 7.16 -8.90 8.24
CA GLY A 274 6.34 -10.12 8.05
C GLY A 274 4.81 -10.06 8.06
N ARG A 275 4.21 -9.58 9.14
CA ARG A 275 2.74 -9.52 9.31
C ARG A 275 2.08 -8.46 8.43
N HIS A 276 2.77 -7.37 8.07
CA HIS A 276 2.29 -6.47 7.02
C HIS A 276 2.25 -7.16 5.65
N ARG A 277 3.25 -8.02 5.37
CA ARG A 277 3.33 -8.79 4.12
C ARG A 277 2.25 -9.85 4.00
N ASP A 278 1.86 -10.52 5.10
CA ASP A 278 0.88 -11.63 5.04
C ASP A 278 -0.50 -11.19 4.49
N GLY A 279 -0.85 -9.92 4.65
CA GLY A 279 -2.06 -9.32 4.07
C GLY A 279 -1.88 -8.70 2.68
N ASP A 280 -0.67 -8.67 2.14
CA ASP A 280 -0.34 -8.03 0.86
C ASP A 280 -0.49 -9.02 -0.30
N ARG A 281 -1.69 -9.04 -0.86
CA ARG A 281 -2.01 -9.94 -1.96
C ARG A 281 -1.27 -9.58 -3.25
N THR A 282 -1.01 -8.30 -3.50
CA THR A 282 -0.34 -7.86 -4.73
C THR A 282 1.10 -8.37 -4.75
N GLU A 283 1.83 -8.14 -3.66
CA GLU A 283 3.18 -8.64 -3.48
C GLU A 283 3.23 -10.17 -3.49
N GLY A 284 2.28 -10.84 -2.82
CA GLY A 284 2.20 -12.31 -2.83
C GLY A 284 1.95 -12.91 -4.22
N THR A 285 1.09 -12.29 -5.03
CA THR A 285 0.86 -12.71 -6.43
C THR A 285 2.09 -12.40 -7.29
N ALA A 286 2.69 -11.21 -7.18
CA ALA A 286 3.90 -10.85 -7.88
C ALA A 286 5.05 -11.86 -7.63
N GLN A 287 5.26 -12.27 -6.37
CA GLN A 287 6.26 -13.30 -6.05
C GLN A 287 5.95 -14.65 -6.68
N SER A 288 4.67 -15.05 -6.69
CA SER A 288 4.22 -16.32 -7.29
C SER A 288 4.44 -16.33 -8.80
N ASP A 289 4.13 -15.23 -9.48
CA ASP A 289 4.27 -15.12 -10.92
C ASP A 289 5.74 -14.97 -11.32
N PHE A 290 6.51 -14.14 -10.61
CA PHE A 290 7.96 -14.06 -10.77
C PHE A 290 8.63 -15.43 -10.67
N ARG A 291 8.21 -16.24 -9.69
CA ARG A 291 8.71 -17.61 -9.51
C ARG A 291 8.45 -18.49 -10.74
N LYS A 292 7.25 -18.40 -11.31
CA LYS A 292 6.85 -19.18 -12.51
C LYS A 292 7.60 -18.70 -13.74
N ASP A 293 7.64 -17.40 -13.98
CA ASP A 293 8.23 -16.78 -15.17
C ASP A 293 9.75 -17.00 -15.23
N ASN A 294 10.38 -17.12 -14.06
CA ASN A 294 11.81 -17.43 -13.95
C ASN A 294 12.10 -18.92 -13.80
N GLY A 295 11.09 -19.78 -13.70
CA GLY A 295 11.27 -21.24 -13.60
C GLY A 295 11.99 -21.66 -12.32
N LEU A 296 11.75 -20.97 -11.20
CA LEU A 296 12.53 -21.19 -9.98
C LEU A 296 12.19 -22.55 -9.33
N GLY A 297 13.25 -23.34 -9.11
CA GLY A 297 13.21 -24.62 -8.40
C GLY A 297 13.10 -24.46 -6.88
N GLY A 298 13.14 -25.57 -6.14
CA GLY A 298 13.11 -25.55 -4.67
C GLY A 298 14.39 -25.03 -4.02
N ASP A 299 15.48 -24.94 -4.79
CA ASP A 299 16.78 -24.44 -4.40
C ASP A 299 16.93 -22.91 -4.58
N HIS A 300 15.96 -22.27 -5.23
CA HIS A 300 15.89 -20.83 -5.44
C HIS A 300 14.57 -20.24 -4.94
N HIS A 301 14.66 -19.05 -4.37
CA HIS A 301 13.53 -18.24 -3.95
C HIS A 301 13.37 -17.04 -4.87
N THR A 302 12.18 -16.45 -4.83
CA THR A 302 11.99 -15.06 -5.24
C THR A 302 12.64 -14.20 -4.14
N GLY A 303 13.90 -13.84 -4.34
CA GLY A 303 14.65 -13.00 -3.41
C GLY A 303 14.32 -11.53 -3.63
N HIS A 304 14.40 -10.74 -2.56
CA HIS A 304 14.28 -9.29 -2.64
C HIS A 304 15.66 -8.64 -2.64
N ILE A 305 15.83 -7.51 -3.33
CA ILE A 305 17.06 -6.69 -3.23
C ILE A 305 17.04 -5.88 -1.92
N PHE A 306 15.91 -5.30 -1.59
CA PHE A 306 15.64 -4.77 -0.26
C PHE A 306 14.47 -5.53 0.35
N ALA A 307 14.63 -6.10 1.54
CA ALA A 307 13.56 -6.81 2.22
C ALA A 307 12.28 -5.95 2.32
N TYR A 308 11.14 -6.65 2.30
CA TYR A 308 9.82 -6.05 2.48
C TYR A 308 9.76 -5.08 3.68
N ARG A 309 10.54 -5.33 4.73
CA ARG A 309 10.57 -4.50 5.94
C ARG A 309 11.06 -3.07 5.72
N PHE A 310 11.76 -2.81 4.63
CA PHE A 310 12.33 -1.50 4.28
C PHE A 310 11.52 -0.79 3.20
N VAL A 311 10.93 -1.55 2.26
CA VAL A 311 10.30 -0.97 1.08
C VAL A 311 8.82 -1.33 0.93
N HIS A 312 8.20 -2.00 1.91
CA HIS A 312 6.77 -2.36 1.90
C HIS A 312 6.30 -3.16 0.65
N GLY A 313 7.22 -3.85 -0.03
CA GLY A 313 6.95 -4.61 -1.26
C GLY A 313 6.87 -3.72 -2.50
N HIS A 314 7.39 -4.19 -3.63
CA HIS A 314 7.44 -3.44 -4.90
C HIS A 314 7.24 -4.38 -6.11
N GLY A 315 6.83 -5.63 -5.87
CA GLY A 315 6.67 -6.62 -6.93
C GLY A 315 7.97 -6.93 -7.66
N PRO A 316 7.92 -7.31 -8.95
CA PRO A 316 9.07 -7.81 -9.71
C PRO A 316 10.27 -6.87 -9.78
N VAL A 317 10.07 -5.56 -9.59
CA VAL A 317 11.12 -4.54 -9.71
C VAL A 317 12.19 -4.68 -8.62
N ASN A 318 11.81 -5.21 -7.47
CA ASN A 318 12.70 -5.44 -6.33
C ASN A 318 13.03 -6.94 -6.15
N MET A 319 12.85 -7.76 -7.20
CA MET A 319 12.99 -9.21 -7.12
C MET A 319 14.05 -9.77 -8.06
N PHE A 320 14.78 -10.79 -7.61
CA PHE A 320 15.70 -11.56 -8.44
C PHE A 320 15.74 -13.05 -8.05
N PRO A 321 16.20 -13.95 -8.93
CA PRO A 321 16.44 -15.34 -8.55
C PRO A 321 17.58 -15.45 -7.54
N GLN A 322 17.23 -15.81 -6.31
CA GLN A 322 18.19 -15.88 -5.21
C GLN A 322 18.26 -17.29 -4.65
N GLN A 323 19.47 -17.79 -4.40
CA GLN A 323 19.64 -19.13 -3.84
C GLN A 323 19.02 -19.21 -2.44
N ALA A 324 18.27 -20.28 -2.17
CA ALA A 324 17.39 -20.37 -1.01
C ALA A 324 18.11 -20.26 0.35
N ASN A 325 19.26 -20.93 0.52
CA ASN A 325 20.06 -20.85 1.75
C ASN A 325 20.72 -19.48 1.91
N PHE A 326 21.15 -18.87 0.79
CA PHE A 326 21.70 -17.52 0.78
C PHE A 326 20.65 -16.49 1.22
N ASN A 327 19.47 -16.51 0.58
CA ASN A 327 18.32 -15.65 0.90
C ASN A 327 17.96 -15.72 2.40
N THR A 328 17.63 -16.91 2.90
CA THR A 328 17.15 -17.06 4.30
C THR A 328 18.28 -17.14 5.33
N GLY A 329 19.53 -17.02 4.90
CA GLY A 329 20.71 -17.20 5.74
C GLY A 329 21.52 -15.91 5.82
N PRO A 330 22.70 -15.83 5.19
CA PRO A 330 23.56 -14.67 5.26
C PRO A 330 22.90 -13.37 4.78
N TYR A 331 22.08 -13.38 3.71
CA TYR A 331 21.46 -12.16 3.20
C TYR A 331 20.44 -11.58 4.19
N ALA A 332 19.50 -12.42 4.65
CA ALA A 332 18.55 -12.02 5.69
C ALA A 332 19.21 -11.60 7.01
N ARG A 333 20.42 -12.09 7.33
CA ARG A 333 21.19 -11.66 8.53
C ARG A 333 21.80 -10.28 8.34
N MET A 334 22.29 -9.96 7.16
CA MET A 334 22.78 -8.63 6.83
C MET A 334 21.64 -7.61 6.87
N GLU A 335 20.48 -7.95 6.28
CA GLU A 335 19.29 -7.11 6.38
C GLU A 335 18.75 -6.99 7.81
N GLN A 336 18.95 -8.00 8.65
CA GLN A 336 18.64 -7.87 10.07
C GLN A 336 19.59 -6.91 10.77
N GLU A 337 20.89 -6.95 10.48
CA GLU A 337 21.84 -5.98 11.01
C GLU A 337 21.49 -4.54 10.59
N TRP A 338 21.04 -4.33 9.35
CA TRP A 338 20.52 -3.03 8.94
C TRP A 338 19.32 -2.59 9.78
N ALA A 339 18.35 -3.48 9.99
CA ALA A 339 17.22 -3.16 10.87
C ALA A 339 17.68 -2.83 12.31
N ASP A 340 18.67 -3.57 12.82
CA ASP A 340 19.23 -3.31 14.16
C ASP A 340 19.92 -1.93 14.20
N TRP A 341 20.63 -1.50 13.16
CA TRP A 341 21.20 -0.15 13.09
C TRP A 341 20.13 0.96 13.07
N LEU A 342 19.04 0.77 12.34
CA LEU A 342 17.90 1.69 12.32
C LEU A 342 17.22 1.77 13.71
N ASP A 343 17.13 0.65 14.43
CA ASP A 343 16.60 0.61 15.81
C ASP A 343 17.50 1.38 16.81
N HIS A 344 18.74 1.71 16.42
CA HIS A 344 19.68 2.57 17.14
C HIS A 344 19.71 4.02 16.60
N ASP A 345 18.65 4.45 15.89
CA ASP A 345 18.48 5.80 15.33
C ASP A 345 19.58 6.20 14.32
N MET A 346 20.21 5.23 13.65
CA MET A 346 21.23 5.48 12.61
C MET A 346 20.62 5.44 11.20
N ASP A 347 21.24 6.15 10.27
CA ASP A 347 20.92 6.08 8.83
C ASP A 347 21.83 5.09 8.12
N ILE A 348 21.33 4.46 7.05
CA ILE A 348 22.09 3.49 6.26
C ILE A 348 22.01 3.83 4.78
N ASP A 349 23.15 4.14 4.17
CA ASP A 349 23.27 4.24 2.72
C ASP A 349 23.69 2.87 2.18
N VAL A 350 22.88 2.29 1.29
CA VAL A 350 23.06 0.93 0.76
C VAL A 350 23.13 0.97 -0.76
N ARG A 351 24.05 0.20 -1.32
CA ARG A 351 24.17 -0.12 -2.74
C ARG A 351 24.24 -1.63 -2.92
N VAL A 352 23.38 -2.16 -3.79
CA VAL A 352 23.36 -3.56 -4.19
C VAL A 352 23.53 -3.66 -5.71
N GLU A 353 24.46 -4.50 -6.16
CA GLU A 353 24.66 -4.82 -7.58
C GLU A 353 24.48 -6.33 -7.80
N LEU A 354 23.78 -6.67 -8.89
CA LEU A 354 23.56 -8.05 -9.31
C LEU A 354 24.51 -8.37 -10.48
N ALA A 355 25.43 -9.30 -10.25
CA ALA A 355 26.49 -9.62 -11.20
C ALA A 355 26.41 -11.07 -11.73
N PRO A 356 26.77 -11.32 -13.01
CA PRO A 356 27.02 -10.30 -14.03
C PRO A 356 25.74 -9.53 -14.37
N SER A 357 25.89 -8.24 -14.69
CA SER A 357 24.76 -7.35 -14.97
C SER A 357 23.86 -7.92 -16.08
N GLY A 358 22.55 -7.85 -15.88
CA GLY A 358 21.52 -8.35 -16.81
C GLY A 358 21.34 -9.87 -16.84
N ALA A 359 22.08 -10.62 -16.01
CA ALA A 359 21.91 -12.06 -15.90
C ALA A 359 20.52 -12.41 -15.37
N LYS A 360 19.85 -13.36 -16.02
CA LYS A 360 18.59 -13.91 -15.51
C LYS A 360 18.77 -14.51 -14.11
N PHE A 361 19.92 -15.16 -13.87
CA PHE A 361 20.33 -15.69 -12.58
C PHE A 361 21.68 -15.04 -12.23
N PRO A 362 21.68 -13.97 -11.41
CA PRO A 362 22.92 -13.38 -10.94
C PRO A 362 23.76 -14.42 -10.20
N GLU A 363 25.05 -14.47 -10.53
CA GLU A 363 26.04 -15.32 -9.86
C GLU A 363 26.54 -14.67 -8.58
N GLN A 364 26.51 -13.34 -8.49
CA GLN A 364 26.93 -12.61 -7.31
C GLN A 364 25.95 -11.51 -6.93
N VAL A 365 25.89 -11.24 -5.63
CA VAL A 365 25.24 -10.08 -5.03
C VAL A 365 26.32 -9.29 -4.32
N ILE A 366 26.63 -8.12 -4.85
CA ILE A 366 27.67 -7.22 -4.35
C ILE A 366 26.96 -6.13 -3.55
N VAL A 367 27.33 -5.96 -2.29
CA VAL A 367 26.69 -5.05 -1.36
C VAL A 367 27.73 -4.11 -0.78
N ASP A 368 27.47 -2.82 -0.86
CA ASP A 368 28.24 -1.77 -0.20
C ASP A 368 27.28 -0.98 0.66
N TYR A 369 27.61 -0.74 1.93
CA TYR A 369 26.78 0.11 2.76
C TYR A 369 27.58 0.85 3.83
N THR A 370 27.07 2.00 4.22
CA THR A 370 27.63 2.84 5.28
C THR A 370 26.55 3.17 6.29
N VAL A 371 26.90 3.12 7.57
CA VAL A 371 26.04 3.54 8.69
C VAL A 371 26.54 4.88 9.20
N THR A 372 25.63 5.85 9.28
CA THR A 372 25.91 7.23 9.67
C THR A 372 25.04 7.62 10.86
N ASP A 373 25.61 8.32 11.83
CA ASP A 373 24.84 9.00 12.87
C ASP A 373 24.21 10.27 12.27
N PRO A 374 22.88 10.35 12.10
CA PRO A 374 22.23 11.50 11.48
C PRO A 374 22.38 12.79 12.29
N ALA A 375 22.63 12.71 13.60
CA ALA A 375 22.77 13.88 14.46
C ALA A 375 24.13 14.59 14.27
N SER A 376 25.19 13.82 14.03
CA SER A 376 26.56 14.33 13.90
C SER A 376 27.09 14.32 12.45
N GLY A 377 26.53 13.48 11.60
CA GLY A 377 27.05 13.18 10.26
C GLY A 377 28.29 12.28 10.27
N ALA A 378 28.62 11.65 11.40
CA ALA A 378 29.78 10.78 11.52
C ALA A 378 29.48 9.37 10.97
N VAL A 379 30.42 8.81 10.22
CA VAL A 379 30.37 7.40 9.81
C VAL A 379 30.68 6.52 11.02
N VAL A 380 29.71 5.71 11.42
CA VAL A 380 29.80 4.78 12.55
C VAL A 380 30.33 3.41 12.10
N TYR A 381 29.93 2.97 10.91
CA TYR A 381 30.32 1.67 10.38
C TYR A 381 30.39 1.67 8.85
N ASP A 382 31.45 1.08 8.32
CA ASP A 382 31.68 0.81 6.90
C ASP A 382 32.40 -0.55 6.80
N PRO A 383 31.69 -1.66 6.52
CA PRO A 383 32.30 -2.98 6.34
C PRO A 383 33.17 -3.10 5.09
N GLN A 384 33.26 -2.07 4.27
CA GLN A 384 33.69 -2.14 2.87
C GLN A 384 32.78 -3.07 2.05
N THR A 385 32.99 -3.11 0.73
CA THR A 385 32.19 -3.92 -0.18
C THR A 385 32.21 -5.42 0.19
N ILE A 386 31.03 -5.99 0.37
CA ILE A 386 30.78 -7.41 0.61
C ILE A 386 30.34 -8.06 -0.70
N ILE A 387 30.93 -9.22 -1.05
CA ILE A 387 30.56 -9.98 -2.25
C ILE A 387 30.03 -11.34 -1.83
N PHE A 388 28.80 -11.66 -2.22
CA PHE A 388 28.20 -12.96 -2.03
C PHE A 388 28.09 -13.72 -3.36
N ASP A 389 28.41 -15.01 -3.39
CA ASP A 389 28.40 -15.87 -4.59
C ASP A 389 27.00 -16.41 -4.97
N ASN A 390 25.90 -15.78 -4.51
CA ASN A 390 24.50 -16.24 -4.67
C ASN A 390 24.34 -17.78 -4.61
N ALA A 391 25.06 -18.42 -3.68
CA ALA A 391 25.21 -19.86 -3.57
C ALA A 391 24.99 -20.34 -2.14
N ALA A 392 24.76 -21.65 -1.98
CA ALA A 392 24.62 -22.27 -0.66
C ALA A 392 25.94 -22.23 0.14
N GLY A 393 25.84 -22.29 1.47
CA GLY A 393 26.99 -22.49 2.36
C GLY A 393 27.75 -21.22 2.76
N GLN A 394 27.33 -20.07 2.23
CA GLN A 394 27.87 -18.76 2.61
C GLN A 394 27.48 -18.38 4.05
N ARG A 395 28.26 -17.50 4.67
CA ARG A 395 28.06 -17.00 6.02
C ARG A 395 28.21 -15.49 6.06
N PHE A 396 27.40 -14.85 6.88
CA PHE A 396 27.51 -13.45 7.24
C PHE A 396 27.55 -13.40 8.77
N THR A 397 28.53 -12.69 9.32
CA THR A 397 28.69 -12.50 10.76
C THR A 397 28.20 -11.10 11.07
N SER A 398 27.00 -11.01 11.66
CA SER A 398 26.44 -9.72 11.99
C SER A 398 27.10 -9.09 13.20
N ILE A 399 27.11 -7.77 13.24
CA ILE A 399 27.34 -7.00 14.46
C ILE A 399 26.20 -7.31 15.43
N ARG A 400 26.55 -7.42 16.71
CA ARG A 400 25.55 -7.62 17.76
C ARG A 400 25.06 -6.26 18.25
N PRO A 401 23.77 -6.12 18.61
CA PRO A 401 23.22 -4.85 19.07
C PRO A 401 24.00 -4.21 20.23
N ASP A 402 24.53 -5.01 21.17
CA ASP A 402 25.33 -4.51 22.30
C ASP A 402 26.67 -3.88 21.88
N ALA A 403 27.22 -4.28 20.74
CA ALA A 403 28.44 -3.70 20.20
C ALA A 403 28.18 -2.40 19.42
N MET A 404 26.96 -2.20 18.90
CA MET A 404 26.60 -1.01 18.13
C MET A 404 26.70 0.26 18.98
N ASP A 405 26.21 0.21 20.22
CA ASP A 405 26.31 1.32 21.19
C ASP A 405 27.76 1.79 21.44
N ASP A 406 28.70 0.84 21.49
CA ASP A 406 30.13 1.16 21.65
C ASP A 406 30.70 1.82 20.40
N MET A 407 30.27 1.40 19.20
CA MET A 407 30.71 1.96 17.93
C MET A 407 30.19 3.39 17.75
N ILE A 408 28.90 3.62 18.04
CA ILE A 408 28.28 4.96 17.99
C ILE A 408 29.04 5.94 18.90
N ARG A 409 29.30 5.53 20.15
CA ARG A 409 30.07 6.36 21.10
C ARG A 409 31.50 6.66 20.67
N GLN A 410 32.13 5.81 19.86
CA GLN A 410 33.49 6.02 19.39
C GLN A 410 33.57 6.93 18.16
N ALA A 411 32.48 7.04 17.40
CA ALA A 411 32.37 7.88 16.21
C ALA A 411 32.01 9.34 16.53
N ALA A 412 31.30 9.57 17.64
CA ALA A 412 30.96 10.90 18.18
C ALA A 412 32.17 11.63 18.80
#